data_AF-A0A6S7ACC1-F1
#
_entry.id   AF-A0A6S7ACC1-F1
#
_cell.length_a   1.000
_cell.length_b   1.000
_cell.length_c   1.000
_cell.angle_alpha   90.00
_cell.angle_beta   90.00
_cell.angle_gamma   90.00
#
_symmetry.space_group_name_H-M   'P 1'
#
loop_
_entity.id
_entity.type
_entity.pdbx_description
1 polymer ?
#
loop_
_entity_poly.entity_id
_entity_poly.type
_entity_poly.pdbx_seq_one_letter_code
_entity_poly.pdbx_strand_id
1 'polypeptide(L)'
;MPFLPSLSVLTHTLSTASAIPRLVDIGLSLTPPADAASNGVYQLTRLVPSARVQTWRRDGAEFSMSPMGAIRVWQKQRLVASECVHDRQAHGAAPLNPEDYAYLEAFLLLEGRAWNDLHPVQAKGHDDA
;
A
#
# COMPACT_ATOMS: atom_id res chain seq x y z
N MET A 1 12.82 12.65 0.74
CA MET A 1 12.41 13.07 2.10
C MET A 1 12.73 11.96 3.08
N PRO A 2 13.36 12.23 4.25
CA PRO A 2 13.83 11.19 5.16
C PRO A 2 12.73 10.61 6.07
N PHE A 3 11.50 11.11 5.98
CA PHE A 3 10.39 10.74 6.86
C PHE A 3 9.21 10.24 6.04
N LEU A 4 8.62 9.14 6.46
CA LEU A 4 7.40 8.60 5.86
C LEU A 4 6.16 9.25 6.50
N PRO A 5 5.20 9.74 5.69
CA PRO A 5 3.99 10.36 6.21
C PRO A 5 3.02 9.33 6.79
N SER A 6 2.02 9.78 7.55
CA SER A 6 0.84 8.95 7.79
C SER A 6 -0.02 8.88 6.54
N LEU A 7 -0.70 7.77 6.33
CA LEU A 7 -1.60 7.54 5.21
C LEU A 7 -3.03 7.37 5.68
N SER A 8 -3.97 7.76 4.83
CA SER A 8 -5.39 7.52 4.95
C SER A 8 -5.78 6.45 3.93
N VAL A 9 -6.46 5.40 4.38
CA VAL A 9 -6.99 4.33 3.54
C VAL A 9 -8.50 4.34 3.65
N LEU A 10 -9.18 4.51 2.52
CA LEU A 10 -10.63 4.44 2.42
C LEU A 10 -11.03 3.07 1.90
N THR A 11 -11.83 2.34 2.67
CA THR A 11 -12.45 1.08 2.25
C THR A 11 -13.96 1.19 2.22
N HIS A 12 -14.60 0.33 1.44
CA HIS A 12 -16.05 0.21 1.36
C HIS A 12 -16.46 -1.25 1.56
N THR A 13 -17.37 -1.49 2.50
CA THR A 13 -17.94 -2.80 2.78
C THR A 13 -19.41 -2.78 2.42
N LEU A 14 -19.84 -3.65 1.50
CA LEU A 14 -21.24 -3.74 1.09
C LEU A 14 -22.14 -4.29 2.22
N SER A 15 -23.43 -3.97 2.22
CA SER A 15 -24.37 -4.45 3.26
C SER A 15 -24.83 -5.90 3.10
N THR A 16 -24.11 -6.73 2.36
CA THR A 16 -24.46 -8.14 2.13
C THR A 16 -23.82 -9.06 3.17
N ALA A 17 -24.42 -10.23 3.42
CA ALA A 17 -24.05 -11.18 4.49
C ALA A 17 -22.63 -11.78 4.41
N SER A 18 -21.81 -11.40 3.42
CA SER A 18 -20.43 -11.85 3.26
C SER A 18 -19.53 -10.77 2.65
N ALA A 19 -19.81 -9.50 2.94
CA ALA A 19 -19.05 -8.40 2.36
C ALA A 19 -17.64 -8.32 2.94
N ILE A 20 -16.65 -8.44 2.06
CA ILE A 20 -15.25 -8.17 2.35
C ILE A 20 -14.97 -6.68 2.06
N PRO A 21 -14.29 -5.94 2.96
CA PRO A 21 -13.91 -4.56 2.70
C PRO A 21 -13.08 -4.45 1.41
N ARG A 22 -13.48 -3.56 0.52
CA ARG A 22 -12.76 -3.28 -0.72
C ARG A 22 -12.01 -1.96 -0.60
N LEU A 23 -10.75 -1.95 -1.03
CA LEU A 23 -9.98 -0.72 -1.13
C LEU A 23 -10.64 0.21 -2.16
N VAL A 24 -10.94 1.44 -1.74
CA VAL A 24 -11.45 2.50 -2.60
C VAL A 24 -10.31 3.43 -2.99
N ASP A 25 -9.63 4.00 -2.00
CA ASP A 25 -8.58 4.99 -2.22
C ASP A 25 -7.53 5.04 -1.11
N ILE A 26 -6.36 5.60 -1.42
CA ILE A 26 -5.23 5.84 -0.50
C ILE A 26 -4.71 7.25 -0.73
N GLY A 27 -4.49 8.01 0.34
CA GLY A 27 -3.91 9.34 0.23
C GLY A 27 -3.32 9.86 1.54
N LEU A 28 -2.75 11.07 1.51
CA LEU A 28 -2.26 11.73 2.73
C LEU A 28 -3.41 12.29 3.58
N SER A 29 -4.49 12.69 2.93
CA SER A 29 -5.72 13.15 3.55
C SER A 29 -6.87 12.78 2.62
N LEU A 30 -7.77 11.93 3.10
CA LEU A 30 -8.98 11.54 2.39
C LEU A 30 -10.19 11.98 3.20
N THR A 31 -11.25 12.39 2.51
CA THR A 31 -12.55 12.65 3.12
C THR A 31 -13.51 11.55 2.66
N PRO A 32 -14.22 10.87 3.57
CA PRO A 32 -15.21 9.88 3.16
C PRO A 32 -16.36 10.58 2.41
N PRO A 33 -17.01 9.92 1.44
CA PRO A 33 -18.18 10.47 0.78
C PRO A 33 -19.26 10.87 1.79
N ALA A 34 -19.86 12.05 1.62
CA ALA A 34 -20.92 12.54 2.52
C ALA A 34 -22.18 11.67 2.47
N ASP A 35 -22.49 11.14 1.29
CA ASP A 35 -23.55 10.16 1.08
C ASP A 35 -22.99 8.76 1.36
N ALA A 36 -23.02 8.35 2.63
CA ALA A 36 -22.93 6.94 3.00
C ALA A 36 -24.18 6.23 2.46
N ALA A 37 -24.16 5.95 1.16
CA ALA A 37 -25.29 5.43 0.42
C ALA A 37 -25.75 4.08 0.99
N SER A 38 -27.05 3.83 0.80
CA SER A 38 -27.86 2.67 1.20
C SER A 38 -27.32 1.27 0.84
N ASN A 39 -26.11 1.16 0.28
CA ASN A 39 -25.49 -0.05 -0.24
C ASN A 39 -24.26 -0.54 0.55
N GLY A 40 -23.78 0.21 1.55
CA GLY A 40 -22.62 -0.22 2.35
C GLY A 40 -22.12 0.83 3.34
N VAL A 41 -20.97 0.52 3.95
CA VAL A 41 -20.29 1.39 4.92
C VAL A 41 -18.90 1.74 4.39
N TYR A 42 -18.62 3.03 4.33
CA TYR A 42 -17.26 3.53 4.10
C TYR A 42 -16.50 3.61 5.43
N GLN A 43 -15.28 3.09 5.45
CA GLN A 43 -14.39 3.18 6.59
C GLN A 43 -13.11 3.90 6.20
N LEU A 44 -12.81 4.97 6.91
CA LEU A 44 -11.54 5.69 6.80
C LEU A 44 -10.59 5.23 7.91
N THR A 45 -9.48 4.62 7.54
CA THR A 45 -8.45 4.15 8.47
C THR A 45 -7.17 4.96 8.31
N ARG A 46 -6.57 5.39 9.43
CA ARG A 46 -5.28 6.10 9.43
C ARG A 46 -4.16 5.11 9.74
N LEU A 47 -3.20 4.99 8.82
CA LEU A 47 -1.99 4.19 8.98
C LEU A 47 -0.82 5.10 9.33
N VAL A 48 -0.14 4.79 10.42
CA VAL A 48 1.07 5.50 10.87
C VAL A 48 2.26 4.56 10.66
N PRO A 49 3.37 5.01 10.05
CA PRO A 49 4.54 4.15 9.91
C PRO A 49 5.08 3.81 11.29
N SER A 50 5.35 2.52 11.51
CA SER A 50 5.99 2.06 12.74
C SER A 50 7.40 2.68 12.89
N ALA A 51 7.92 2.71 14.11
CA ALA A 51 9.29 3.17 14.37
C ALA A 51 10.34 2.38 13.56
N ARG A 52 10.08 1.09 13.31
CA ARG A 52 10.91 0.20 12.51
C ARG A 52 10.91 0.62 11.04
N VAL A 53 9.74 0.84 10.46
CA VAL A 53 9.60 1.32 9.07
C VAL A 53 10.23 2.70 8.88
N GLN A 54 10.05 3.60 9.85
CA GLN A 54 10.74 4.90 9.88
C GLN A 54 12.26 4.75 9.90
N THR A 55 12.78 3.85 10.72
CA THR A 55 14.22 3.60 10.81
C THR A 55 14.76 3.07 9.48
N TRP A 56 14.08 2.12 8.85
CA TRP A 56 14.45 1.66 7.52
C TRP A 56 14.50 2.80 6.49
N ARG A 57 13.48 3.65 6.43
CA ARG A 57 13.49 4.78 5.49
C ARG A 57 14.66 5.71 5.75
N ARG A 58 14.94 6.03 7.02
CA ARG A 58 16.04 6.88 7.44
C ARG A 58 17.39 6.32 7.04
N ASP A 59 17.55 5.00 7.14
CA ASP A 59 18.78 4.29 6.78
C ASP A 59 18.90 4.03 5.27
N GLY A 60 18.01 4.60 4.46
CA GLY A 60 18.03 4.49 3.00
C GLY A 60 17.55 3.14 2.49
N ALA A 61 16.65 2.47 3.21
CA ALA A 61 16.04 1.25 2.72
C ALA A 61 15.09 1.53 1.54
N GLU A 62 15.08 0.60 0.60
CA GLU A 62 14.17 0.55 -0.54
C GLU A 62 13.03 -0.42 -0.24
N PHE A 63 11.81 0.00 -0.55
CA PHE A 63 10.62 -0.84 -0.40
C PHE A 63 10.17 -1.23 -1.79
N SER A 64 9.76 -2.49 -1.97
CA SER A 64 9.31 -2.99 -3.25
C SER A 64 8.19 -4.00 -3.06
N MET A 65 7.29 -4.06 -4.04
CA MET A 65 6.24 -5.06 -4.13
C MET A 65 6.54 -5.95 -5.34
N SER A 66 6.51 -7.26 -5.14
CA SER A 66 6.62 -8.21 -6.25
C SER A 66 5.35 -8.22 -7.11
N PRO A 67 5.39 -8.78 -8.33
CA PRO A 67 4.19 -8.94 -9.16
C PRO A 67 3.07 -9.76 -8.49
N MET A 68 3.40 -10.62 -7.53
CA MET A 68 2.44 -11.42 -6.77
C MET A 68 1.95 -10.72 -5.48
N GLY A 69 2.26 -9.42 -5.31
CA GLY A 69 1.88 -8.64 -4.14
C GLY A 69 2.85 -8.71 -2.97
N ALA A 70 3.81 -9.65 -2.97
CA ALA A 70 4.71 -9.82 -1.83
C ALA A 70 5.62 -8.61 -1.57
N ILE A 71 5.63 -8.10 -0.35
CA ILE A 71 6.42 -6.91 0.05
C ILE A 71 7.82 -7.30 0.51
N ARG A 72 8.81 -6.53 0.05
CA ARG A 72 10.24 -6.69 0.36
C ARG A 72 10.88 -5.37 0.76
N VAL A 73 11.76 -5.42 1.76
CA VAL A 73 12.55 -4.30 2.26
C VAL A 73 14.03 -4.58 2.05
N TRP A 74 14.70 -3.73 1.28
CA TRP A 74 16.10 -3.86 0.91
C TRP A 74 16.93 -2.75 1.55
N GLN A 75 18.11 -3.08 2.05
CA GLN A 75 19.07 -2.12 2.57
C GLN A 75 20.44 -2.41 1.95
N LYS A 76 20.95 -1.49 1.12
CA LYS A 76 22.25 -1.63 0.43
C LYS A 76 22.42 -3.02 -0.21
N GLN A 77 21.42 -3.44 -0.99
CA GLN A 77 21.31 -4.74 -1.68
C GLN A 77 21.03 -5.98 -0.81
N ARG A 78 20.95 -5.84 0.52
CA ARG A 78 20.54 -6.93 1.41
C ARG A 78 19.04 -6.90 1.66
N LEU A 79 18.37 -8.05 1.52
CA LEU A 79 16.99 -8.19 1.96
C LEU A 79 16.94 -8.25 3.50
N VAL A 80 16.35 -7.24 4.13
CA VAL A 80 16.30 -7.12 5.60
C VAL A 80 14.93 -7.50 6.18
N ALA A 81 13.86 -7.37 5.39
CA ALA A 81 12.55 -7.91 5.74
C ALA A 81 11.74 -8.32 4.50
N SER A 82 10.91 -9.34 4.65
CA SER A 82 9.99 -9.79 3.59
C SER A 82 8.72 -10.41 4.19
N GLU A 83 7.61 -10.24 3.49
CA GLU A 83 6.38 -10.99 3.75
C GLU A 83 6.54 -12.47 3.33
N CYS A 84 7.21 -12.71 2.21
CA CYS A 84 7.34 -14.03 1.60
C CYS A 84 8.18 -14.98 2.48
N VAL A 85 7.61 -16.13 2.84
CA VAL A 85 8.29 -17.16 3.64
C VAL A 85 9.59 -17.64 2.97
N HIS A 86 9.55 -17.87 1.66
CA HIS A 86 10.70 -18.36 0.90
C HIS A 86 11.87 -17.36 0.92
N ASP A 87 11.59 -16.07 0.74
CA ASP A 87 12.62 -15.04 0.83
C ASP A 87 13.27 -15.01 2.23
N ARG A 88 12.45 -15.14 3.28
CA ARG A 88 12.94 -15.15 4.67
C ARG A 88 13.86 -16.33 4.92
N GLN A 89 13.52 -17.51 4.43
CA GLN A 89 14.34 -18.71 4.56
C GLN A 89 15.63 -18.62 3.73
N ALA A 90 15.56 -18.11 2.49
CA ALA A 90 16.70 -18.03 1.60
C ALA A 90 17.72 -16.94 1.99
N HIS A 91 17.25 -15.81 2.53
CA HIS A 91 18.09 -14.63 2.79
C HIS A 91 18.23 -14.26 4.28
N GLY A 92 17.61 -15.03 5.18
CA GLY A 92 17.59 -14.70 6.61
C GLY A 92 16.88 -13.38 6.92
N ALA A 93 15.93 -12.97 6.07
CA ALA A 93 15.20 -11.73 6.23
C ALA A 93 14.18 -11.82 7.38
N ALA A 94 13.97 -10.71 8.09
CA ALA A 94 12.99 -10.65 9.16
C ALA A 94 11.54 -10.68 8.61
N PRO A 95 10.56 -11.21 9.36
CA PRO A 95 9.16 -11.07 9.01
C PRO A 95 8.70 -9.61 9.10
N LEU A 96 7.79 -9.23 8.21
CA LEU A 96 6.96 -8.04 8.39
C LEU A 96 5.86 -8.37 9.40
N ASN A 97 5.69 -7.50 10.40
CA ASN A 97 4.52 -7.61 11.27
C ASN A 97 3.29 -7.01 10.55
N PRO A 98 2.07 -7.23 11.05
CA PRO A 98 0.85 -6.77 10.37
C PRO A 98 0.79 -5.25 10.14
N GLU A 99 1.31 -4.46 11.08
CA GLU A 99 1.32 -2.99 10.98
C GLU A 99 2.31 -2.50 9.90
N ASP A 100 3.52 -3.07 9.89
CA ASP A 100 4.55 -2.82 8.88
C ASP A 100 4.02 -3.19 7.49
N TYR A 101 3.39 -4.37 7.39
CA TYR A 101 2.79 -4.86 6.14
C TYR A 101 1.71 -3.90 5.64
N ALA A 102 0.70 -3.59 6.45
CA ALA A 102 -0.42 -2.76 6.04
C ALA A 102 0.04 -1.35 5.63
N TYR A 103 0.98 -0.77 6.36
CA TYR A 103 1.55 0.53 6.02
C TYR A 103 2.33 0.48 4.70
N LEU A 104 3.24 -0.50 4.53
CA LEU A 104 4.08 -0.60 3.33
C LEU A 104 3.25 -0.94 2.08
N GLU A 105 2.21 -1.76 2.22
CA GLU A 105 1.27 -2.06 1.15
C GLU A 105 0.59 -0.78 0.65
N ALA A 106 -0.01 -0.02 1.57
CA ALA A 106 -0.68 1.23 1.23
C ALA A 106 0.30 2.25 0.62
N PHE A 107 1.51 2.34 1.17
CA PHE A 107 2.54 3.25 0.68
C PHE A 107 2.98 2.91 -0.76
N LEU A 108 3.24 1.63 -1.05
CA LEU A 108 3.67 1.17 -2.37
C LEU A 108 2.56 1.29 -3.41
N LEU A 109 1.31 1.04 -3.02
CA LEU A 109 0.14 1.29 -3.88
C LEU A 109 -0.03 2.78 -4.20
N LEU A 110 0.20 3.67 -3.23
CA LEU A 110 0.16 5.12 -3.45
C LEU A 110 1.29 5.58 -4.37
N GLU A 111 2.53 5.11 -4.18
CA GLU A 111 3.65 5.43 -5.08
C GLU A 111 3.39 4.91 -6.51
N GLY A 112 2.83 3.70 -6.65
CA GLY A 112 2.44 3.16 -7.96
C GLY A 112 1.32 3.95 -8.64
N ARG A 113 0.34 4.45 -7.89
CA ARG A 113 -0.68 5.39 -8.42
C ARG A 113 -0.05 6.69 -8.88
N ALA A 114 0.80 7.31 -8.06
CA ALA A 114 1.51 8.53 -8.43
C ALA A 114 2.36 8.32 -9.70
N TRP A 115 2.98 7.15 -9.86
CA TRP A 115 3.67 6.78 -11.09
C TRP A 115 2.72 6.70 -12.30
N ASN A 116 1.58 6.04 -12.15
CA ASN A 116 0.56 5.94 -13.22
C ASN A 116 -0.07 7.29 -13.58
N ASP A 117 -0.23 8.19 -12.61
CA ASP A 117 -0.78 9.54 -12.84
C ASP A 117 0.21 10.44 -13.60
N LEU A 118 1.52 10.26 -13.35
CA LEU A 118 2.59 10.97 -14.06
C LEU A 118 2.90 10.35 -15.43
N HIS A 119 2.64 9.04 -15.58
CA HIS A 119 2.80 8.29 -16.81
C HIS A 119 1.46 7.66 -17.19
N PRO A 120 0.46 8.48 -17.60
CA PRO A 120 -0.78 7.93 -18.08
C PRO A 120 -0.44 7.02 -19.25
N VAL A 121 -0.72 5.72 -19.10
CA VAL A 121 -0.68 4.80 -20.23
C VAL A 121 -1.57 5.45 -21.29
N GLN A 122 -0.97 5.86 -22.40
CA GLN A 122 -1.71 6.39 -23.53
C GLN A 122 -2.71 5.30 -23.93
N ALA A 123 -3.94 5.42 -23.43
CA ALA A 123 -5.05 4.63 -23.91
C ALA A 123 -5.19 5.06 -25.37
N LYS A 124 -4.62 4.24 -26.25
CA LYS A 124 -4.75 4.41 -27.69
C LYS A 124 -6.25 4.37 -27.96
N GLY A 125 -6.82 5.54 -28.20
CA GLY A 125 -8.20 5.68 -28.64
C GLY A 125 -8.37 4.77 -29.85
N HIS A 126 -9.18 3.74 -29.69
CA HIS A 126 -9.79 3.08 -30.81
C HIS A 126 -11.06 3.87 -31.11
N ASP A 127 -10.86 5.07 -31.65
CA ASP A 127 -11.82 5.65 -32.57
C ASP A 127 -11.56 4.92 -33.90
N ASP A 128 -12.50 4.08 -34.30
CA ASP A 128 -12.72 3.79 -35.72
C ASP A 128 -14.21 3.49 -35.91
N ALA A 129 -14.87 4.53 -36.44
CA ALA A 129 -15.98 4.56 -37.42
C ALA A 129 -17.25 3.73 -37.19
#